data_AF-A0A8C3XE68-F1
#
_entry.id   AF-A0A8C3XE68-F1
#
_cell.length_a   1.000
_cell.length_b   1.000
_cell.length_c   1.000
_cell.angle_alpha   90.00
_cell.angle_beta   90.00
_cell.angle_gamma   90.00
#
_symmetry.space_group_name_H-M   'P 1'
#
loop_
_entity.id
_entity.type
_entity.pdbx_description
1 polymer ?
#
loop_
_entity_poly.entity_id
_entity_poly.type
_entity_poly.pdbx_seq_one_letter_code
_entity_poly.pdbx_strand_id
1 'polypeptide(L)'
;MLGACFVVMVKKVPREHRQLLENSSYDHCQKKLILLSARGFTNLFQILVKAKKPLVGHNMLMDLMHLHDKFYRPLPESYEEFKRNIHNLFPVIIDTKTVTKYVQKKCLFPRVSSLLEVYTVLCSNLNPKGPPCPVIALASGCSRYAEKEFPHEAGYDAFLCGSVLLMSAHLLLCRSTDDAVEADPSFSQYLTVLAEHVNKVNFIRGGVSSINFSGEDAPCRHPPALVVRVRGWPGLTERQIYHEFKARCRFDVRRLSKNQFILLSNKHKDVRLVLRAYRHHSHLQVSVYRHWRHSPSVNCLLQISGIVALWSLLAFVLGGVRSC
;
A
#
# COMPACT_ATOMS: atom_id res chain seq x y z
N MET A 1 -31.35 1.33 15.18
CA MET A 1 -30.35 2.15 15.91
C MET A 1 -30.78 3.61 15.80
N LEU A 2 -31.30 4.19 16.88
CA LEU A 2 -31.58 5.62 16.93
C LEU A 2 -30.24 6.35 17.11
N GLY A 3 -29.76 6.98 16.05
CA GLY A 3 -28.62 7.88 16.13
C GLY A 3 -29.02 9.09 16.99
N ALA A 4 -28.53 9.16 18.21
CA ALA A 4 -28.67 10.35 19.03
C ALA A 4 -27.88 11.49 18.35
N CYS A 5 -28.58 12.35 17.63
CA CYS A 5 -28.01 13.56 17.06
C CYS A 5 -27.91 14.58 18.20
N PHE A 6 -26.70 14.78 18.74
CA PHE A 6 -26.49 15.73 19.82
C PHE A 6 -26.32 17.14 19.24
N VAL A 7 -27.22 18.04 19.61
CA VAL A 7 -27.05 19.47 19.36
C VAL A 7 -26.12 20.00 20.46
N VAL A 8 -24.89 20.34 20.09
CA VAL A 8 -23.97 21.05 21.00
C VAL A 8 -24.39 22.52 21.02
N MET A 9 -25.05 22.94 22.10
CA MET A 9 -25.41 24.34 22.29
C MET A 9 -24.21 25.10 22.87
N VAL A 10 -23.62 25.97 22.06
CA VAL A 10 -22.58 26.89 22.53
C VAL A 10 -23.25 28.15 23.07
N LYS A 11 -23.18 28.37 24.38
CA LYS A 11 -23.69 29.59 25.03
C LYS A 11 -22.53 30.49 25.43
N LYS A 12 -22.62 31.79 25.12
CA LYS A 12 -21.70 32.79 25.66
C LYS A 12 -22.03 33.00 27.14
N VAL A 13 -21.05 32.75 28.01
CA VAL A 13 -21.21 32.85 29.46
C VAL A 13 -20.24 33.89 30.03
N PRO A 14 -20.70 34.85 30.86
CA PRO A 14 -19.83 35.80 31.56
C PRO A 14 -18.81 35.10 32.48
N ARG A 15 -17.64 35.70 32.69
CA ARG A 15 -16.52 35.10 33.45
C ARG A 15 -16.91 34.64 34.86
N GLU A 16 -17.65 35.47 35.60
CA GLU A 16 -18.11 35.17 36.95
C GLU A 16 -19.05 33.96 36.99
N HIS A 17 -20.00 33.91 36.05
CA HIS A 17 -20.95 32.79 35.94
C HIS A 17 -20.27 31.50 35.48
N ARG A 18 -19.22 31.61 34.65
CA ARG A 18 -18.39 30.47 34.26
C ARG A 18 -17.64 29.87 35.46
N GLN A 19 -17.06 30.71 36.32
CA GLN A 19 -16.39 30.25 37.54
C GLN A 19 -17.35 29.53 38.48
N LEU A 20 -18.58 30.02 38.63
CA LEU A 20 -19.63 29.34 39.42
C LEU A 20 -20.01 27.98 38.83
N LEU A 21 -20.13 27.87 37.50
CA LEU A 21 -20.45 26.62 36.82
C LEU A 21 -19.29 25.60 36.92
N GLU A 22 -18.05 26.06 36.81
CA GLU A 22 -16.85 25.23 36.96
C GLU A 22 -16.65 24.75 38.42
N ASN A 23 -17.09 25.54 39.40
CA ASN A 23 -16.97 25.25 40.84
C ASN A 23 -18.18 24.53 41.45
N SER A 24 -19.27 24.31 40.71
CA SER A 24 -20.45 23.61 41.22
C SER A 24 -20.22 22.10 41.37
N SER A 25 -20.93 21.45 42.30
CA SER A 25 -20.89 20.00 42.51
C SER A 25 -21.23 19.28 41.21
N TYR A 26 -20.18 18.77 40.59
CA TYR A 26 -20.18 18.33 39.22
C TYR A 26 -20.88 16.96 39.07
N ASP A 27 -21.91 16.86 38.24
CA ASP A 27 -22.56 15.56 37.95
C ASP A 27 -21.60 14.67 37.14
N HIS A 28 -20.86 13.82 37.87
CA HIS A 28 -19.94 12.85 37.32
C HIS A 28 -20.61 11.94 36.27
N CYS A 29 -21.90 11.64 36.43
CA CYS A 29 -22.65 10.83 35.46
C CYS A 29 -22.85 11.58 34.15
N GLN A 30 -23.21 12.86 34.19
CA GLN A 30 -23.42 13.66 32.99
C GLN A 30 -22.13 13.85 32.17
N LYS A 31 -20.98 14.10 32.81
CA LYS A 31 -19.68 14.14 32.09
C LYS A 31 -19.28 12.79 31.53
N LYS A 32 -19.47 11.71 32.27
CA LYS A 32 -19.18 10.37 31.77
C LYS A 32 -20.03 10.06 30.53
N LEU A 33 -21.31 10.45 30.54
CA LEU A 33 -22.21 10.30 29.40
C LEU A 33 -21.76 11.16 28.19
N ILE A 34 -21.41 12.43 28.40
CA ILE A 34 -20.91 13.32 27.35
C ILE A 34 -19.59 12.81 26.75
N LEU A 35 -18.67 12.32 27.59
CA LEU A 35 -17.39 11.75 27.12
C LEU A 35 -17.61 10.43 26.35
N LEU A 36 -18.53 9.59 26.81
CA LEU A 36 -18.87 8.33 26.12
C LEU A 36 -19.55 8.59 24.77
N SER A 37 -20.44 9.58 24.69
CA SER A 37 -21.08 9.98 23.44
C SER A 37 -20.10 10.64 22.47
N ALA A 38 -19.22 11.52 22.97
CA ALA A 38 -18.21 12.20 22.16
C ALA A 38 -17.16 11.23 21.55
N ARG A 39 -16.88 10.10 22.21
CA ARG A 39 -15.95 9.09 21.67
C ARG A 39 -16.43 8.46 20.36
N GLY A 40 -17.75 8.37 20.15
CA GLY A 40 -18.36 7.85 18.92
C GLY A 40 -17.75 6.52 18.46
N PHE A 41 -17.29 6.49 17.21
CA PHE A 41 -16.71 5.30 16.57
C PHE A 41 -15.44 4.76 17.26
N THR A 42 -14.74 5.59 18.03
CA THR A 42 -13.56 5.16 18.81
C THR A 42 -13.88 4.01 19.75
N ASN A 43 -15.11 3.93 20.26
CA ASN A 43 -15.54 2.81 21.11
C ASN A 43 -15.52 1.49 20.33
N LEU A 44 -15.96 1.48 19.06
CA LEU A 44 -15.90 0.29 18.21
C LEU A 44 -14.44 -0.08 17.92
N PHE A 45 -13.59 0.89 17.58
CA PHE A 45 -12.17 0.66 17.39
C PHE A 45 -11.51 0.02 18.64
N GLN A 46 -11.81 0.51 19.84
CA GLN A 46 -11.30 -0.06 21.08
C GLN A 46 -11.79 -1.50 21.30
N ILE A 47 -13.03 -1.83 20.94
CA ILE A 47 -13.56 -3.20 20.99
C ILE A 47 -12.77 -4.09 20.03
N LEU A 48 -12.53 -3.65 18.78
CA LEU A 48 -11.75 -4.40 17.79
C LEU A 48 -10.33 -4.68 18.29
N VAL A 49 -9.66 -3.65 18.83
CA VAL A 49 -8.30 -3.78 19.39
C VAL A 49 -8.27 -4.73 20.58
N LYS A 50 -9.27 -4.69 21.47
CA LYS A 50 -9.36 -5.60 22.64
C LYS A 50 -9.69 -7.03 22.25
N ALA A 51 -10.45 -7.24 21.19
CA ALA A 51 -10.85 -8.57 20.74
C ALA A 51 -9.67 -9.41 20.25
N LYS A 52 -8.59 -8.77 19.77
CA LYS A 52 -7.36 -9.43 19.27
C LYS A 52 -7.63 -10.53 18.23
N LYS A 53 -8.77 -10.46 17.55
CA LYS A 53 -9.13 -11.36 16.46
C LYS A 53 -8.34 -10.99 15.19
N PRO A 54 -8.11 -11.96 14.28
CA PRO A 54 -7.47 -11.69 13.00
C PRO A 54 -8.19 -10.58 12.23
N LEU A 55 -7.43 -9.56 11.83
CA LEU A 55 -7.92 -8.46 11.02
C LEU A 55 -7.63 -8.77 9.55
N VAL A 56 -8.69 -8.87 8.74
CA VAL A 56 -8.60 -9.21 7.32
C VAL A 56 -8.91 -7.98 6.48
N GLY A 57 -8.13 -7.75 5.44
CA GLY A 57 -8.38 -6.67 4.47
C GLY A 57 -7.82 -7.00 3.09
N HIS A 58 -8.02 -6.11 2.13
CA HIS A 58 -7.47 -6.23 0.78
C HIS A 58 -6.67 -5.00 0.42
N ASN A 59 -5.35 -5.16 0.29
CA ASN A 59 -4.45 -4.03 0.04
C ASN A 59 -4.58 -2.94 1.13
N MET A 60 -4.54 -3.38 2.39
CA MET A 60 -5.07 -2.63 3.53
C MET A 60 -4.09 -1.66 4.19
N LEU A 61 -2.96 -1.33 3.55
CA LEU A 61 -1.96 -0.44 4.14
C LEU A 61 -2.55 0.95 4.47
N MET A 62 -3.32 1.51 3.53
CA MET A 62 -3.97 2.80 3.74
C MET A 62 -5.03 2.74 4.84
N ASP A 63 -5.77 1.63 4.92
CA ASP A 63 -6.76 1.42 5.98
C ASP A 63 -6.08 1.41 7.35
N LEU A 64 -4.94 0.72 7.48
CA LEU A 64 -4.15 0.69 8.72
C LEU A 64 -3.60 2.08 9.09
N MET A 65 -3.11 2.84 8.10
CA MET A 65 -2.65 4.21 8.32
C MET A 65 -3.78 5.12 8.81
N HIS A 66 -4.96 5.03 8.21
CA HIS A 66 -6.13 5.81 8.64
C HIS A 66 -6.66 5.36 10.00
N LEU A 67 -6.72 4.05 10.27
CA LEU A 67 -7.11 3.53 11.58
C LEU A 67 -6.18 4.04 12.69
N HIS A 68 -4.87 4.07 12.40
CA HIS A 68 -3.86 4.60 13.30
C HIS A 68 -4.07 6.10 13.54
N ASP A 69 -4.05 6.92 12.48
CA ASP A 69 -4.16 8.39 12.56
C ASP A 69 -5.46 8.87 13.19
N LYS A 70 -6.59 8.22 12.87
CA LYS A 70 -7.92 8.69 13.26
C LYS A 70 -8.41 8.15 14.59
N PHE A 71 -7.98 6.95 15.00
CA PHE A 71 -8.55 6.28 16.18
C PHE A 71 -7.53 5.84 17.23
N TYR A 72 -6.22 5.94 16.94
CA TYR A 72 -5.17 5.63 17.90
C TYR A 72 -4.31 6.83 18.26
N ARG A 73 -3.49 7.33 17.34
CA ARG A 73 -2.61 8.50 17.51
C ARG A 73 -2.09 8.99 16.14
N PRO A 74 -1.56 10.22 16.03
CA PRO A 74 -0.95 10.66 14.79
C PRO A 74 0.11 9.68 14.28
N LEU A 75 0.21 9.52 12.96
CA LEU A 75 1.22 8.66 12.33
C LEU A 75 2.63 9.05 12.82
N PRO A 76 3.44 8.09 13.30
CA PRO A 76 4.78 8.39 13.80
C PRO A 76 5.72 8.70 12.63
N GLU A 77 6.76 9.47 12.90
CA GLU A 77 7.82 9.74 11.92
C GLU A 77 8.66 8.49 11.62
N SER A 78 8.78 7.59 12.60
CA SER A 78 9.51 6.34 12.46
C SER A 78 8.63 5.24 11.87
N TYR A 79 9.07 4.68 10.74
CA TYR A 79 8.47 3.51 10.11
C TYR A 79 8.40 2.30 11.05
N GLU A 80 9.46 2.05 11.81
CA GLU A 80 9.50 0.93 12.77
C GLU A 80 8.52 1.14 13.92
N GLU A 81 8.34 2.38 14.37
CA GLU A 81 7.31 2.67 15.36
C GLU A 81 5.91 2.43 14.81
N PHE A 82 5.63 2.82 13.56
CA PHE A 82 4.36 2.52 12.91
C PHE A 82 4.09 1.01 12.87
N LYS A 83 5.08 0.20 12.49
CA LYS A 83 4.96 -1.27 12.48
C LYS A 83 4.63 -1.83 13.85
N ARG A 84 5.40 -1.48 14.87
CA ARG A 84 5.16 -1.91 16.26
C ARG A 84 3.77 -1.51 16.74
N ASN A 85 3.32 -0.30 16.43
CA ASN A 85 2.00 0.18 16.81
C ASN A 85 0.89 -0.66 16.22
N ILE A 86 0.92 -0.86 14.91
CA ILE A 86 -0.09 -1.64 14.21
C ILE A 86 -0.09 -3.09 14.71
N HIS A 87 1.09 -3.70 14.89
CA HIS A 87 1.18 -5.07 15.39
C HIS A 87 0.66 -5.21 16.83
N ASN A 88 0.93 -4.23 17.70
CA ASN A 88 0.38 -4.21 19.06
C ASN A 88 -1.15 -4.04 19.06
N LEU A 89 -1.70 -3.23 18.16
CA LEU A 89 -3.15 -3.05 18.01
C LEU A 89 -3.81 -4.32 17.49
N PHE A 90 -3.26 -4.89 16.40
CA PHE A 90 -3.75 -6.05 15.68
C PHE A 90 -2.63 -7.08 15.49
N PRO A 91 -2.50 -8.07 16.38
CA PRO A 91 -1.37 -9.03 16.34
C PRO A 91 -1.39 -9.98 15.14
N VAL A 92 -2.58 -10.20 14.56
CA VAL A 92 -2.78 -11.06 13.39
C VAL A 92 -3.48 -10.23 12.33
N ILE A 93 -2.74 -9.85 11.28
CA ILE A 93 -3.23 -9.13 10.11
C ILE A 93 -3.09 -10.02 8.89
N ILE A 94 -4.13 -10.09 8.06
CA ILE A 94 -4.08 -10.88 6.83
C ILE A 94 -4.57 -10.01 5.67
N ASP A 95 -3.63 -9.62 4.82
CA ASP A 95 -3.95 -8.92 3.58
C ASP A 95 -4.19 -9.95 2.47
N THR A 96 -5.45 -10.10 2.07
CA THR A 96 -5.89 -11.01 1.01
C THR A 96 -5.17 -10.76 -0.32
N LYS A 97 -4.65 -9.56 -0.58
CA LYS A 97 -3.87 -9.28 -1.79
C LYS A 97 -2.56 -10.07 -1.82
N THR A 98 -1.94 -10.31 -0.67
CA THR A 98 -0.72 -11.13 -0.60
C THR A 98 -1.03 -12.60 -0.81
N VAL A 99 -2.08 -13.09 -0.14
CA VAL A 99 -2.57 -14.48 -0.25
C VAL A 99 -2.97 -14.82 -1.68
N THR A 100 -3.79 -13.98 -2.31
CA THR A 100 -4.30 -14.21 -3.67
C THR A 100 -3.17 -14.19 -4.71
N LYS A 101 -2.15 -13.34 -4.55
CA LYS A 101 -0.94 -13.39 -5.41
C LYS A 101 -0.21 -14.73 -5.28
N TYR A 102 -0.13 -15.28 -4.08
CA TYR A 102 0.49 -16.59 -3.84
C TYR A 102 -0.34 -17.71 -4.46
N VAL A 103 -1.66 -17.73 -4.22
CA VAL A 103 -2.60 -18.67 -4.83
C VAL A 103 -2.53 -18.61 -6.36
N GLN A 104 -2.50 -17.41 -6.95
CA GLN A 104 -2.37 -17.25 -8.41
C GLN A 104 -1.09 -17.86 -8.97
N LYS A 105 0.01 -17.80 -8.21
CA LYS A 105 1.29 -18.37 -8.62
C LYS A 105 1.32 -19.89 -8.45
N LYS A 106 0.73 -20.41 -7.38
CA LYS A 106 0.79 -21.84 -7.01
C LYS A 106 -0.27 -22.70 -7.67
N CYS A 107 -1.47 -22.16 -7.87
CA CYS A 107 -2.64 -22.92 -8.29
C CYS A 107 -3.02 -22.74 -9.77
N LEU A 108 -2.15 -22.14 -10.61
CA LEU A 108 -2.42 -21.84 -12.03
C LEU A 108 -3.71 -21.03 -12.24
N PHE A 109 -4.04 -20.16 -11.29
CA PHE A 109 -5.23 -19.32 -11.29
C PHE A 109 -5.11 -18.19 -12.33
N PRO A 110 -6.22 -17.74 -12.95
CA PRO A 110 -6.24 -16.54 -13.78
C PRO A 110 -5.62 -15.32 -13.05
N ARG A 111 -4.81 -14.54 -13.76
CA ARG A 111 -4.20 -13.33 -13.18
C ARG A 111 -5.23 -12.19 -13.14
N VAL A 112 -5.99 -12.16 -12.06
CA VAL A 112 -6.95 -11.09 -11.76
C VAL A 112 -6.43 -10.15 -10.69
N SER A 113 -6.91 -8.92 -10.69
CA SER A 113 -6.29 -7.85 -9.89
C SER A 113 -7.24 -7.11 -8.96
N SER A 114 -8.54 -7.08 -9.24
CA SER A 114 -9.52 -6.50 -8.31
C SER A 114 -10.04 -7.55 -7.32
N LEU A 115 -10.55 -7.11 -6.18
CA LEU A 115 -11.14 -7.99 -5.18
C LEU A 115 -12.37 -8.73 -5.74
N LEU A 116 -13.22 -8.00 -6.47
CA LEU A 116 -14.42 -8.56 -7.10
C LEU A 116 -14.06 -9.64 -8.13
N GLU A 117 -13.11 -9.38 -9.03
CA GLU A 117 -12.65 -10.38 -10.01
C GLU A 117 -12.12 -11.63 -9.31
N VAL A 118 -11.33 -11.48 -8.25
CA VAL A 118 -10.82 -12.61 -7.47
C VAL A 118 -11.96 -13.42 -6.89
N TYR A 119 -12.95 -12.76 -6.28
CA TYR A 119 -14.13 -13.42 -5.73
C TYR A 119 -14.91 -14.17 -6.81
N THR A 120 -15.24 -13.53 -7.93
CA THR A 120 -15.96 -14.16 -9.05
C THR A 120 -15.24 -15.40 -9.55
N VAL A 121 -13.91 -15.33 -9.73
CA VAL A 121 -13.14 -16.48 -10.18
C VAL A 121 -13.13 -17.59 -9.13
N LEU A 122 -13.00 -17.26 -7.84
CA LEU A 122 -13.09 -18.25 -6.75
C LEU A 122 -14.45 -18.96 -6.71
N CYS A 123 -15.54 -18.24 -6.99
CA CYS A 123 -16.89 -18.80 -7.07
C CYS A 123 -17.13 -19.66 -8.31
N SER A 124 -16.35 -19.52 -9.37
CA SER A 124 -16.58 -20.16 -10.68
C SER A 124 -16.19 -21.66 -10.73
N ASN A 125 -16.12 -22.36 -9.59
CA ASN A 125 -15.72 -23.78 -9.48
C ASN A 125 -14.37 -24.12 -10.15
N LEU A 126 -13.28 -23.58 -9.62
CA LEU A 126 -11.92 -23.83 -10.13
C LEU A 126 -11.41 -25.26 -9.95
N ASN A 127 -12.11 -26.10 -9.18
CA ASN A 127 -11.75 -27.49 -8.99
C ASN A 127 -13.00 -28.38 -9.04
N PRO A 128 -13.49 -28.75 -10.24
CA PRO A 128 -14.66 -29.62 -10.38
C PRO A 128 -14.45 -31.02 -9.79
N LYS A 129 -13.19 -31.40 -9.48
CA LYS A 129 -12.82 -32.65 -8.81
C LYS A 129 -12.42 -32.47 -7.34
N GLY A 130 -12.41 -31.24 -6.83
CA GLY A 130 -12.07 -30.94 -5.43
C GLY A 130 -13.29 -30.87 -4.54
N PRO A 131 -13.10 -30.82 -3.21
CA PRO A 131 -14.20 -30.56 -2.29
C PRO A 131 -14.80 -29.17 -2.57
N PRO A 132 -16.12 -29.01 -2.36
CA PRO A 132 -16.80 -27.74 -2.58
C PRO A 132 -16.22 -26.66 -1.65
N CYS A 133 -16.13 -25.43 -2.15
CA CYS A 133 -15.72 -24.28 -1.33
C CYS A 133 -16.66 -24.10 -0.12
N PRO A 134 -16.16 -23.54 0.99
CA PRO A 134 -16.98 -23.31 2.18
C PRO A 134 -18.18 -22.43 1.86
N VAL A 135 -19.35 -22.84 2.37
CA VAL A 135 -20.60 -22.08 2.23
C VAL A 135 -20.62 -20.93 3.23
N ILE A 136 -20.78 -19.72 2.72
CA ILE A 136 -20.81 -18.51 3.55
C ILE A 136 -22.28 -18.14 3.79
N ALA A 137 -22.82 -18.55 4.93
CA ALA A 137 -24.17 -18.22 5.34
C ALA A 137 -24.20 -16.83 6.02
N LEU A 138 -25.13 -15.97 5.58
CA LEU A 138 -25.38 -14.69 6.22
C LEU A 138 -26.32 -14.87 7.42
N ALA A 139 -26.11 -14.08 8.47
CA ALA A 139 -26.99 -14.09 9.64
C ALA A 139 -28.41 -13.60 9.27
N SER A 140 -29.40 -13.99 10.08
CA SER A 140 -30.78 -13.54 9.91
C SER A 140 -30.87 -12.02 9.88
N GLY A 141 -31.60 -11.47 8.89
CA GLY A 141 -31.73 -10.03 8.68
C GLY A 141 -30.55 -9.36 7.94
N CYS A 142 -29.54 -10.13 7.50
CA CYS A 142 -28.37 -9.61 6.78
C CYS A 142 -28.30 -10.03 5.30
N SER A 143 -29.43 -10.18 4.60
CA SER A 143 -29.46 -10.66 3.20
C SER A 143 -29.03 -9.63 2.14
N ARG A 144 -28.84 -8.36 2.55
CA ARG A 144 -28.53 -7.22 1.66
C ARG A 144 -27.43 -7.51 0.64
N TYR A 145 -26.35 -8.16 1.07
CA TYR A 145 -25.18 -8.43 0.22
C TYR A 145 -25.25 -9.78 -0.52
N ALA A 146 -26.22 -10.64 -0.21
CA ALA A 146 -26.49 -11.86 -0.98
C ALA A 146 -27.35 -11.60 -2.22
N GLU A 147 -28.29 -10.66 -2.11
CA GLU A 147 -29.27 -10.38 -3.17
C GLU A 147 -28.73 -9.40 -4.23
N LYS A 148 -27.81 -8.52 -3.85
CA LYS A 148 -27.31 -7.45 -4.72
C LYS A 148 -25.85 -7.12 -4.45
N GLU A 149 -25.10 -6.87 -5.51
CA GLU A 149 -23.73 -6.40 -5.43
C GLU A 149 -23.67 -4.90 -5.13
N PHE A 150 -22.79 -4.50 -4.20
CA PHE A 150 -22.51 -3.10 -3.89
C PHE A 150 -21.00 -2.80 -3.92
N PRO A 151 -20.33 -2.93 -5.08
CA PRO A 151 -18.90 -2.68 -5.18
C PRO A 151 -18.56 -1.28 -4.65
N HIS A 152 -17.43 -1.17 -3.93
CA HIS A 152 -16.95 0.09 -3.33
C HIS A 152 -17.74 0.61 -2.12
N GLU A 153 -18.71 -0.16 -1.61
CA GLU A 153 -19.24 0.05 -0.27
C GLU A 153 -18.36 -0.70 0.75
N ALA A 154 -17.86 0.00 1.77
CA ALA A 154 -16.90 -0.58 2.72
C ALA A 154 -17.38 -1.89 3.37
N GLY A 155 -18.68 -2.00 3.68
CA GLY A 155 -19.26 -3.23 4.24
C GLY A 155 -19.29 -4.40 3.25
N TYR A 156 -19.60 -4.13 1.98
CA TYR A 156 -19.61 -5.14 0.93
C TYR A 156 -18.19 -5.59 0.58
N ASP A 157 -17.25 -4.65 0.46
CA ASP A 157 -15.84 -4.97 0.22
C ASP A 157 -15.24 -5.76 1.39
N ALA A 158 -15.61 -5.47 2.64
CA ALA A 158 -15.20 -6.26 3.81
C ALA A 158 -15.77 -7.69 3.78
N PHE A 159 -17.03 -7.85 3.38
CA PHE A 159 -17.63 -9.17 3.15
C PHE A 159 -16.85 -9.96 2.09
N LEU A 160 -16.60 -9.35 0.92
CA LEU A 160 -15.80 -9.98 -0.14
C LEU A 160 -14.38 -10.33 0.32
N CYS A 161 -13.73 -9.46 1.11
CA CYS A 161 -12.41 -9.75 1.69
C CYS A 161 -12.44 -11.03 2.54
N GLY A 162 -13.42 -11.16 3.43
CA GLY A 162 -13.59 -12.35 4.26
C GLY A 162 -13.82 -13.60 3.42
N SER A 163 -14.71 -13.52 2.43
CA SER A 163 -15.03 -14.63 1.53
C SER A 163 -13.82 -15.09 0.73
N VAL A 164 -13.10 -14.15 0.11
CA VAL A 164 -11.87 -14.42 -0.66
C VAL A 164 -10.81 -15.07 0.21
N LEU A 165 -10.65 -14.65 1.47
CA LEU A 165 -9.68 -15.27 2.38
C LEU A 165 -10.05 -16.73 2.65
N LEU A 166 -11.29 -17.00 3.05
CA LEU A 166 -11.75 -18.34 3.41
C LEU A 166 -11.63 -19.30 2.23
N MET A 167 -12.10 -18.90 1.06
CA MET A 167 -12.00 -19.70 -0.16
C MET A 167 -10.54 -19.94 -0.57
N SER A 168 -9.69 -18.92 -0.47
CA SER A 168 -8.25 -19.06 -0.76
C SER A 168 -7.55 -20.01 0.22
N ALA A 169 -7.84 -19.89 1.51
CA ALA A 169 -7.26 -20.75 2.55
C ALA A 169 -7.71 -22.19 2.38
N HIS A 170 -9.00 -22.40 2.10
CA HIS A 170 -9.55 -23.73 1.81
C HIS A 170 -8.89 -24.36 0.58
N LEU A 171 -8.74 -23.61 -0.51
CA LEU A 171 -8.05 -24.09 -1.71
C LEU A 171 -6.59 -24.48 -1.44
N LEU A 172 -5.89 -23.73 -0.59
CA LEU A 172 -4.52 -24.07 -0.17
C LEU A 172 -4.49 -25.33 0.70
N LEU A 173 -5.42 -25.45 1.66
CA LEU A 173 -5.53 -26.61 2.55
C LEU A 173 -5.80 -27.91 1.78
N CYS A 174 -6.73 -27.87 0.82
CA CYS A 174 -7.06 -29.00 -0.06
C CYS A 174 -5.90 -29.46 -0.95
N ARG A 175 -4.89 -28.60 -1.16
CA ARG A 175 -3.71 -28.94 -1.96
C ARG A 175 -2.52 -29.38 -1.12
N SER A 176 -2.52 -29.05 0.18
CA SER A 176 -1.49 -29.50 1.12
C SER A 176 -1.78 -30.87 1.72
N THR A 177 -3.03 -31.33 1.66
CA THR A 177 -3.46 -32.64 2.14
C THR A 177 -3.71 -33.53 0.92
N ASP A 178 -2.95 -34.61 0.78
CA ASP A 178 -3.19 -35.63 -0.26
C ASP A 178 -4.43 -36.50 0.07
N ASP A 179 -4.85 -36.51 1.34
CA ASP A 179 -6.06 -37.16 1.82
C ASP A 179 -7.26 -36.21 1.86
N ALA A 180 -8.46 -36.79 1.80
CA ALA A 180 -9.74 -36.08 1.88
C ALA A 180 -9.74 -35.11 3.07
N VAL A 181 -9.71 -33.81 2.77
CA VAL A 181 -9.91 -32.73 3.75
C VAL A 181 -11.13 -33.10 4.59
N GLU A 182 -10.97 -33.10 5.92
CA GLU A 182 -12.09 -33.29 6.85
C GLU A 182 -13.28 -32.43 6.39
N ALA A 183 -14.50 -32.96 6.51
CA ALA A 183 -15.70 -32.32 5.98
C ALA A 183 -15.87 -30.86 6.46
N ASP A 184 -15.34 -30.54 7.65
CA ASP A 184 -15.39 -29.21 8.25
C ASP A 184 -14.03 -28.77 8.83
N PRO A 185 -13.14 -28.14 8.03
CA PRO A 185 -11.87 -27.64 8.53
C PRO A 185 -12.06 -26.48 9.52
N SER A 186 -11.38 -26.57 10.66
CA SER A 186 -11.31 -25.49 11.66
C SER A 186 -10.56 -24.27 11.11
N PHE A 187 -10.90 -23.08 11.63
CA PHE A 187 -10.18 -21.85 11.26
C PHE A 187 -8.68 -21.90 11.63
N SER A 188 -8.29 -22.70 12.64
CA SER A 188 -6.88 -22.91 12.99
C SER A 188 -6.09 -23.62 11.89
N GLN A 189 -6.70 -24.58 11.19
CA GLN A 189 -6.09 -25.23 10.02
C GLN A 189 -5.90 -24.21 8.89
N TYR A 190 -6.86 -23.30 8.68
CA TYR A 190 -6.68 -22.20 7.73
C TYR A 190 -5.54 -21.25 8.12
N LEU A 191 -5.43 -20.87 9.40
CA LEU A 191 -4.31 -20.04 9.86
C LEU A 191 -2.96 -20.72 9.62
N THR A 192 -2.89 -22.04 9.74
CA THR A 192 -1.67 -22.82 9.50
C THR A 192 -1.21 -22.71 8.05
N VAL A 193 -2.10 -22.90 7.07
CA VAL A 193 -1.74 -22.75 5.64
C VAL A 193 -1.53 -21.28 5.24
N LEU A 194 -2.07 -20.34 6.00
CA LEU A 194 -1.88 -18.90 5.81
C LEU A 194 -0.65 -18.34 6.55
N ALA A 195 0.08 -19.15 7.33
CA ALA A 195 1.13 -18.67 8.24
C ALA A 195 2.19 -17.79 7.55
N GLU A 196 2.58 -18.12 6.31
CA GLU A 196 3.54 -17.31 5.54
C GLU A 196 3.04 -15.91 5.16
N HIS A 197 1.73 -15.66 5.25
CA HIS A 197 1.06 -14.42 4.85
C HIS A 197 0.57 -13.61 6.06
N VAL A 198 0.61 -14.18 7.25
CA VAL A 198 0.26 -13.48 8.48
C VAL A 198 1.21 -12.30 8.69
N ASN A 199 0.63 -11.16 9.04
CA ASN A 199 1.28 -9.86 9.25
C ASN A 199 2.02 -9.31 8.02
N LYS A 200 1.81 -9.88 6.82
CA LYS A 200 2.33 -9.33 5.57
C LYS A 200 1.25 -8.55 4.85
N VAL A 201 1.41 -7.23 4.81
CA VAL A 201 0.49 -6.31 4.12
C VAL A 201 1.06 -5.92 2.78
N ASN A 202 0.24 -5.93 1.73
CA ASN A 202 0.69 -5.64 0.38
C ASN A 202 1.20 -4.20 0.26
N PHE A 203 2.38 -4.02 -0.35
CA PHE A 203 2.93 -2.70 -0.63
C PHE A 203 2.92 -2.43 -2.14
N ILE A 204 2.05 -1.54 -2.58
CA ILE A 204 1.90 -1.21 -4.00
C ILE A 204 3.08 -0.35 -4.46
N ARG A 205 3.66 -0.74 -5.61
CA ARG A 205 4.72 0.01 -6.30
C ARG A 205 5.99 0.25 -5.46
N GLY A 206 6.19 -0.51 -4.38
CA GLY A 206 7.41 -0.51 -3.59
C GLY A 206 8.52 -1.42 -4.12
N GLY A 207 9.70 -1.31 -3.50
CA GLY A 207 10.83 -2.23 -3.72
C GLY A 207 10.69 -3.59 -3.05
N VAL A 208 9.71 -3.68 -2.17
CA VAL A 208 9.25 -4.90 -1.51
C VAL A 208 7.81 -5.17 -1.93
N SER A 209 7.43 -6.44 -2.00
CA SER A 209 6.06 -6.84 -2.34
C SER A 209 5.07 -6.63 -1.19
N SER A 210 5.58 -6.60 0.04
CA SER A 210 4.80 -6.54 1.27
C SER A 210 5.63 -5.99 2.42
N ILE A 211 4.95 -5.38 3.38
CA ILE A 211 5.47 -4.97 4.69
C ILE A 211 5.16 -6.06 5.71
N ASN A 212 6.14 -6.47 6.50
CA ASN A 212 6.01 -7.45 7.58
C ASN A 212 5.86 -6.74 8.93
N PHE A 213 4.64 -6.70 9.47
CA PHE A 213 4.36 -6.01 10.72
C PHE A 213 4.91 -6.70 11.97
N SER A 214 5.20 -8.00 11.92
CA SER A 214 5.75 -8.76 13.04
C SER A 214 7.27 -8.90 13.02
N GLY A 215 7.97 -8.32 12.05
CA GLY A 215 9.42 -8.44 11.96
C GLY A 215 10.04 -7.67 10.82
N GLU A 216 11.21 -8.12 10.37
CA GLU A 216 11.94 -7.46 9.29
C GLU A 216 11.26 -7.63 7.92
N ASP A 217 11.41 -6.59 7.10
CA ASP A 217 10.94 -6.61 5.73
C ASP A 217 11.90 -7.41 4.84
N ALA A 218 11.35 -8.01 3.78
CA ALA A 218 12.20 -8.64 2.78
C ALA A 218 13.14 -7.58 2.17
N PRO A 219 14.38 -7.93 1.83
CA PRO A 219 15.32 -6.97 1.26
C PRO A 219 14.77 -6.37 -0.04
N CYS A 220 14.83 -5.04 -0.14
CA CYS A 220 14.41 -4.31 -1.34
C CYS A 220 15.16 -4.81 -2.58
N ARG A 221 14.42 -5.27 -3.59
CA ARG A 221 14.98 -5.66 -4.90
C ARG A 221 14.46 -4.72 -5.97
N HIS A 222 14.91 -3.46 -5.92
CA HIS A 222 14.55 -2.49 -6.93
C HIS A 222 15.29 -2.75 -8.24
N PRO A 223 14.58 -2.83 -9.38
CA PRO A 223 15.20 -2.69 -10.67
C PRO A 223 15.92 -1.34 -10.78
N PRO A 224 17.03 -1.26 -11.53
CA PRO A 224 17.70 0.01 -11.72
C PRO A 224 16.77 0.98 -12.44
N ALA A 225 16.73 2.23 -11.97
CA ALA A 225 16.03 3.31 -12.66
C ALA A 225 16.59 3.46 -14.09
N LEU A 226 15.73 3.80 -15.03
CA LEU A 226 16.13 4.13 -16.40
C LEU A 226 16.10 5.64 -16.60
N VAL A 227 16.97 6.14 -17.47
CA VAL A 227 16.91 7.50 -17.98
C VAL A 227 16.57 7.46 -19.47
N VAL A 228 15.62 8.29 -19.87
CA VAL A 228 15.24 8.54 -21.26
C VAL A 228 15.79 9.90 -21.63
N ARG A 229 16.64 9.95 -22.64
CA ARG A 229 17.12 11.18 -23.26
C ARG A 229 16.38 11.38 -24.57
N VAL A 230 15.73 12.52 -24.69
CA VAL A 230 14.98 12.91 -25.88
C VAL A 230 15.91 13.58 -26.89
N ARG A 231 15.84 13.14 -28.15
CA ARG A 231 16.59 13.68 -29.29
C ARG A 231 15.59 14.10 -30.38
N GLY A 232 15.61 15.38 -30.75
CA GLY A 232 14.79 15.89 -31.87
C GLY A 232 13.28 15.98 -31.61
N TRP A 233 12.83 15.81 -30.37
CA TRP A 233 11.42 15.98 -29.96
C TRP A 233 11.30 16.96 -28.78
N PRO A 234 11.44 18.28 -29.02
CA PRO A 234 11.36 19.27 -27.94
C PRO A 234 9.94 19.36 -27.36
N GLY A 235 9.84 19.68 -26.07
CA GLY A 235 8.55 19.99 -25.42
C GLY A 235 7.74 18.78 -24.92
N LEU A 236 8.31 17.56 -24.96
CA LEU A 236 7.64 16.38 -24.40
C LEU A 236 7.30 16.55 -22.91
N THR A 237 6.10 16.10 -22.57
CA THR A 237 5.59 16.05 -21.19
C THR A 237 5.78 14.65 -20.58
N GLU A 238 5.76 14.55 -19.25
CA GLU A 238 5.80 13.25 -18.57
C GLU A 238 4.66 12.34 -19.01
N ARG A 239 3.47 12.90 -19.29
CA ARG A 239 2.30 12.17 -19.75
C ARG A 239 2.51 11.53 -21.12
N GLN A 240 3.14 12.23 -22.05
CA GLN A 240 3.43 11.71 -23.39
C GLN A 240 4.46 10.58 -23.32
N ILE A 241 5.54 10.76 -22.55
CA ILE A 241 6.51 9.71 -22.28
C ILE A 241 5.84 8.50 -21.62
N TYR A 242 4.98 8.72 -20.62
CA TYR A 242 4.22 7.63 -20.00
C TYR A 242 3.40 6.84 -21.02
N HIS A 243 2.67 7.52 -21.93
CA HIS A 243 1.87 6.85 -22.95
C HIS A 243 2.71 6.03 -23.94
N GLU A 244 3.88 6.54 -24.34
CA GLU A 244 4.81 5.83 -25.21
C GLU A 244 5.24 4.47 -24.60
N PHE A 245 5.58 4.46 -23.31
CA PHE A 245 6.01 3.23 -22.64
C PHE A 245 4.84 2.35 -22.17
N LYS A 246 3.65 2.93 -21.93
CA LYS A 246 2.44 2.25 -21.39
C LYS A 246 2.03 1.03 -22.20
N ALA A 247 2.19 1.07 -23.52
CA ALA A 247 1.86 -0.04 -24.41
C ALA A 247 2.68 -1.31 -24.13
N ARG A 248 3.91 -1.14 -23.63
CA ARG A 248 4.85 -2.25 -23.39
C ARG A 248 4.97 -2.61 -21.91
N CYS A 249 5.03 -1.60 -21.05
CA CYS A 249 5.37 -1.77 -19.64
C CYS A 249 4.75 -0.66 -18.78
N ARG A 250 4.57 -0.93 -17.48
CA ARG A 250 4.14 0.09 -16.53
C ARG A 250 5.36 0.72 -15.88
N PHE A 251 5.57 2.01 -16.15
CA PHE A 251 6.60 2.81 -15.52
C PHE A 251 5.99 4.03 -14.85
N ASP A 252 6.56 4.42 -13.71
CA ASP A 252 6.37 5.76 -13.18
C ASP A 252 7.40 6.68 -13.86
N VAL A 253 6.93 7.81 -14.38
CA VAL A 253 7.73 8.75 -15.18
C VAL A 253 7.88 10.05 -14.42
N ARG A 254 9.12 10.53 -14.30
CA ARG A 254 9.41 11.84 -13.70
C ARG A 254 10.40 12.61 -14.56
N ARG A 255 10.18 13.89 -14.77
CA ARG A 255 11.13 14.75 -15.48
C ARG A 255 12.37 15.00 -14.62
N LEU A 256 13.54 14.85 -15.22
CA LEU A 256 14.85 15.10 -14.61
C LEU A 256 15.45 16.42 -15.09
N SER A 257 15.27 16.74 -16.37
CA SER A 257 15.71 18.01 -16.97
C SER A 257 14.84 18.36 -18.19
N LYS A 258 15.22 19.40 -18.95
CA LYS A 258 14.44 19.82 -20.14
C LYS A 258 14.20 18.67 -21.12
N ASN A 259 15.20 17.82 -21.34
CA ASN A 259 15.20 16.73 -22.34
C ASN A 259 15.45 15.34 -21.73
N GLN A 260 15.34 15.19 -20.41
CA GLN A 260 15.57 13.90 -19.75
C GLN A 260 14.45 13.55 -18.78
N PHE A 261 14.10 12.26 -18.78
CA PHE A 261 13.09 11.68 -17.91
C PHE A 261 13.67 10.46 -17.20
N ILE A 262 13.24 10.21 -15.97
CA ILE A 262 13.51 8.98 -15.24
C ILE A 262 12.28 8.09 -15.36
N LEU A 263 12.52 6.81 -15.64
CA LEU A 263 11.51 5.75 -15.57
C LEU A 263 11.83 4.83 -14.40
N LEU A 264 10.82 4.58 -13.57
CA LEU A 264 10.89 3.64 -12.46
C LEU A 264 9.92 2.48 -12.72
N SER A 265 10.40 1.25 -12.59
CA SER A 265 9.57 0.05 -12.65
C SER A 265 9.85 -0.82 -11.44
N ASN A 266 8.84 -1.56 -11.01
CA ASN A 266 8.94 -2.59 -9.98
C ASN A 266 9.31 -3.97 -10.55
N LYS A 267 9.53 -4.09 -11.87
CA LYS A 267 9.84 -5.37 -12.53
C LYS A 267 11.15 -5.29 -13.31
N HIS A 268 12.09 -6.18 -12.97
CA HIS A 268 13.33 -6.34 -13.74
C HIS A 268 13.07 -6.76 -15.20
N LYS A 269 11.98 -7.47 -15.48
CA LYS A 269 11.58 -7.86 -16.85
C LYS A 269 11.29 -6.62 -17.70
N ASP A 270 10.58 -5.64 -17.15
CA ASP A 270 10.17 -4.42 -17.85
C ASP A 270 11.40 -3.58 -18.21
N VAL A 271 12.34 -3.45 -17.26
CA VAL A 271 13.63 -2.77 -17.49
C VAL A 271 14.40 -3.41 -18.64
N ARG A 272 14.55 -4.74 -18.64
CA ARG A 272 15.25 -5.45 -19.73
C ARG A 272 14.54 -5.32 -21.07
N LEU A 273 13.21 -5.36 -21.07
CA LEU A 273 12.40 -5.27 -22.29
C LEU A 273 12.54 -3.89 -22.93
N VAL A 274 12.45 -2.82 -22.14
CA VAL A 274 12.59 -1.45 -22.65
C VAL A 274 14.00 -1.16 -23.16
N LEU A 275 15.04 -1.59 -22.44
CA LEU A 275 16.43 -1.40 -22.89
C LEU A 275 16.70 -2.08 -24.23
N ARG A 276 16.07 -3.23 -24.50
CA ARG A 276 16.16 -3.92 -25.80
C ARG A 276 15.34 -3.21 -26.87
N ALA A 277 14.09 -2.86 -26.58
CA ALA A 277 13.16 -2.28 -27.55
C ALA A 277 13.60 -0.88 -28.02
N TYR A 278 14.20 -0.07 -27.16
CA TYR A 278 14.59 1.31 -27.48
C TYR A 278 16.11 1.46 -27.75
N ARG A 279 16.82 0.36 -28.03
CA ARG A 279 18.26 0.41 -28.31
C ARG A 279 18.60 1.25 -29.55
N HIS A 280 17.72 1.23 -30.55
CA HIS A 280 17.90 1.87 -31.86
C HIS A 280 16.77 2.85 -32.19
N HIS A 281 16.06 3.37 -31.18
CA HIS A 281 14.96 4.29 -31.43
C HIS A 281 15.48 5.67 -31.86
N SER A 282 14.86 6.26 -32.89
CA SER A 282 15.31 7.52 -33.52
C SER A 282 15.31 8.71 -32.56
N HIS A 283 14.20 8.89 -31.83
CA HIS A 283 13.99 10.08 -30.97
C HIS A 283 14.26 9.86 -29.47
N LEU A 284 14.35 8.61 -29.00
CA LEU A 284 14.38 8.30 -27.56
C LEU A 284 15.56 7.36 -27.27
N GLN A 285 16.52 7.86 -26.51
CA GLN A 285 17.63 7.04 -26.05
C GLN A 285 17.40 6.61 -24.60
N VAL A 286 17.27 5.30 -24.37
CA VAL A 286 17.05 4.76 -23.02
C VAL A 286 18.32 4.10 -22.49
N SER A 287 18.69 4.40 -21.24
CA SER A 287 19.86 3.80 -20.57
C SER A 287 19.63 3.67 -19.07
N VAL A 288 20.49 2.89 -18.40
CA VAL A 288 20.43 2.76 -16.93
C VAL A 288 20.86 4.07 -16.27
N TYR A 289 20.10 4.52 -15.28
CA TYR A 289 20.43 5.71 -14.51
C TYR A 289 21.73 5.49 -13.71
N ARG A 290 22.66 6.44 -13.82
CA ARG A 290 23.91 6.49 -13.07
C ARG A 290 24.01 7.87 -12.42
N HIS A 291 24.09 7.91 -11.10
CA HIS A 291 24.04 9.16 -10.34
C HIS A 291 25.08 10.18 -10.83
N TRP A 292 26.33 9.75 -11.00
CA TRP A 292 27.44 10.59 -11.45
C TRP A 292 27.30 11.19 -12.86
N ARG A 293 26.53 10.54 -13.75
CA ARG A 293 26.39 11.02 -15.15
C ARG A 293 25.10 11.79 -15.38
N HIS A 294 24.07 11.49 -14.60
CA HIS A 294 22.71 11.93 -14.90
C HIS A 294 22.14 12.88 -13.83
N SER A 295 22.71 12.94 -12.62
CA SER A 295 22.26 13.88 -11.61
C SER A 295 22.53 15.33 -12.05
N PRO A 296 21.50 16.20 -12.11
CA PRO A 296 21.68 17.61 -12.46
C PRO A 296 22.65 18.32 -11.52
N SER A 297 22.57 18.03 -10.21
CA SER A 297 23.44 18.63 -9.19
C SER A 297 24.90 18.22 -9.39
N VAL A 298 25.15 16.94 -9.68
CA VAL A 298 26.52 16.45 -9.91
C VAL A 298 27.08 17.00 -11.21
N ASN A 299 26.29 17.04 -12.29
CA ASN A 299 26.72 17.63 -13.55
C ASN A 299 27.04 19.13 -13.40
N CYS A 300 26.26 19.87 -12.61
CA CYS A 300 26.54 21.26 -12.29
C CYS A 300 27.87 21.41 -11.54
N LEU A 301 28.09 20.60 -10.51
CA LEU A 301 29.35 20.60 -9.75
C LEU A 301 30.56 20.23 -10.63
N LEU A 302 30.43 19.24 -11.51
CA LEU A 302 31.48 18.84 -12.46
C LEU A 302 31.76 19.93 -13.49
N GLN A 303 30.75 20.66 -13.95
CA GLN A 303 30.92 21.80 -14.86
C GLN A 303 31.64 22.96 -14.16
N ILE A 304 31.22 23.31 -12.94
CA ILE A 304 31.85 24.39 -12.16
C ILE A 304 33.31 24.03 -11.86
N SER A 305 33.57 22.81 -11.36
CA SER A 305 34.94 22.36 -11.08
C SER A 305 35.80 22.29 -12.33
N GLY A 306 35.26 21.85 -13.48
CA GLY A 306 35.96 21.87 -14.76
C GLY A 306 36.32 23.30 -15.22
N ILE A 307 35.41 24.25 -15.05
CA ILE A 307 35.66 25.68 -15.35
C ILE A 307 36.77 26.21 -14.44
N VAL A 308 36.67 25.98 -13.12
CA VAL A 308 37.68 26.43 -12.14
C VAL A 308 39.07 25.83 -12.45
N ALA A 309 39.13 24.54 -12.78
CA ALA A 309 40.38 23.87 -13.14
C ALA A 309 40.98 24.45 -14.43
N LEU A 310 40.16 24.72 -15.45
CA LEU A 310 40.59 25.33 -16.71
C LEU A 310 41.15 26.75 -16.50
N TRP A 311 40.47 27.57 -15.70
CA TRP A 311 40.94 28.92 -15.36
C TRP A 311 42.21 28.90 -14.51
N SER A 312 42.33 27.94 -13.58
CA SER A 312 43.54 27.77 -12.77
C SER A 312 44.75 27.37 -13.63
N LEU A 313 44.54 26.47 -14.61
CA LEU A 313 45.57 26.08 -15.57
C LEU A 313 45.97 27.25 -16.47
N LEU A 314 45.01 28.01 -16.98
CA LEU A 314 45.27 29.22 -17.78
C LEU A 314 46.06 30.27 -16.98
N ALA A 315 45.69 30.52 -15.72
CA ALA A 315 46.40 31.43 -14.85
C ALA A 315 47.84 30.96 -14.58
N PHE A 316 48.06 29.65 -14.38
CA PHE A 316 49.40 29.07 -14.20
C PHE A 316 50.26 29.23 -15.46
N VAL A 317 49.72 28.91 -16.64
CA VAL A 317 50.46 29.01 -17.91
C VAL A 317 50.76 30.46 -18.27
N LEU A 318 49.82 31.39 -18.07
CA LEU A 318 50.03 32.81 -18.39
C LEU A 318 50.86 33.54 -17.33
N GLY A 319 50.77 33.13 -16.06
CA GLY A 319 51.54 33.68 -14.95
C GLY A 319 53.00 33.21 -14.89
N GLY A 320 53.32 32.07 -15.49
CA GLY A 320 54.67 31.50 -15.52
C GLY A 320 55.64 32.13 -16.52
N VAL A 321 55.20 33.09 -17.35
CA VAL A 321 56.01 33.70 -18.44
C VAL A 321 56.76 34.97 -18.00
N ARG A 322 56.90 35.24 -16.70
CA ARG A 322 57.74 36.33 -16.20
C ARG A 322 58.89 35.81 -15.35
N SER A 323 59.96 35.38 -16.02
CA SER A 323 61.30 35.27 -15.45
C SER A 323 62.33 35.37 -16.58
N CYS A 324 62.68 36.62 -16.92
CA CYS A 324 63.98 37.09 -17.39
C CYS A 324 64.09 38.56 -17.01
#